data_AF-D5EIT0-F1
#
_entry.id   AF-D5EIT0-F1
#
_cell.length_a   1.000
_cell.length_b   1.000
_cell.length_c   1.000
_cell.angle_alpha   90.00
_cell.angle_beta   90.00
_cell.angle_gamma   90.00
#
_symmetry.space_group_name_H-M   'P 1'
#
loop_
_entity.id
_entity.type
_entity.pdbx_description
1 polymer ?
#
loop_
_entity_poly.entity_id
_entity_poly.type
_entity_poly.pdbx_seq_one_letter_code
_entity_poly.pdbx_strand_id
1 'polypeptide(L)'
;MVSVADAPTHGVPGSPMLSLAQVRYASALRDSGGPIERIARQSFVLHGRHFVRAEATLREDLIDRGIRGARKFSDANGVGVSTDGQVAGYMAISSAIECWAYHYCHREPSSSLGGLDLDDSRTGFAAFPGLFRRQSRKVAHRKSIERHCLLEWWRGALEHHFLRDPQPGIRAIQIDNPFSAHDVVLLWRAGTRSSEQAYAYAAGSNLNRALWRALVDLDTVERELKRICVKDPLKVDYGASRQSSLVERRMRYFSSTEGMRKFLERLEPGVRCVAREFDLSYDCAVPGPWDEYASVWRTLVRPVDAEAIAEREDFFYW
;
A
#
# COMPACT_ATOMS: atom_id res chain seq x y z
N MET A 1 -20.47 -25.26 4.79
CA MET A 1 -20.57 -24.56 6.08
C MET A 1 -19.25 -24.81 6.81
N VAL A 2 -18.26 -23.94 6.58
CA VAL A 2 -16.93 -24.05 7.18
C VAL A 2 -16.82 -22.90 8.18
N SER A 3 -16.66 -23.28 9.46
CA SER A 3 -16.53 -22.37 10.60
C SER A 3 -15.28 -21.50 10.46
N VAL A 4 -15.44 -20.17 10.49
CA VAL A 4 -14.34 -19.18 10.49
C VAL A 4 -13.85 -18.95 11.93
N ALA A 5 -13.56 -20.04 12.63
CA ALA A 5 -12.97 -20.04 13.96
C ALA A 5 -11.77 -20.98 13.93
N ASP A 6 -10.61 -20.41 13.57
CA ASP A 6 -9.29 -20.78 14.08
C ASP A 6 -8.28 -19.81 13.46
N ALA A 7 -7.71 -18.95 14.31
CA ALA A 7 -6.58 -18.11 13.96
C ALA A 7 -5.31 -18.85 14.41
N PRO A 8 -4.41 -19.26 13.48
CA PRO A 8 -3.13 -19.79 13.90
C PRO A 8 -2.14 -18.64 14.14
N THR A 9 -1.73 -18.53 15.40
CA THR A 9 -0.40 -18.09 15.83
C THR A 9 0.66 -19.06 15.28
N HIS A 10 1.74 -18.52 14.71
CA HIS A 10 2.93 -19.25 14.15
C HIS A 10 2.59 -20.17 12.95
N GLY A 11 3.37 -20.38 11.88
CA GLY A 11 4.69 -20.01 11.40
C GLY A 11 5.00 -21.04 10.28
N VAL A 12 5.08 -20.61 9.02
CA VAL A 12 5.58 -21.43 7.88
C VAL A 12 7.03 -20.98 7.62
N PRO A 13 7.99 -21.86 7.23
CA PRO A 13 9.41 -21.61 7.42
C PRO A 13 9.95 -20.61 6.38
N GLY A 14 9.79 -19.33 6.68
CA GLY A 14 10.77 -18.31 6.38
C GLY A 14 11.45 -17.92 7.68
N SER A 15 12.77 -17.72 7.69
CA SER A 15 13.54 -17.36 8.88
C SER A 15 12.78 -16.31 9.72
N PRO A 16 12.54 -16.54 11.02
CA PRO A 16 11.73 -15.66 11.85
C PRO A 16 12.24 -14.22 11.72
N MET A 17 11.34 -13.30 11.40
CA MET A 17 11.70 -11.89 11.35
C MET A 17 11.80 -11.37 12.78
N LEU A 18 13.01 -11.43 13.35
CA LEU A 18 13.31 -10.78 14.61
C LEU A 18 13.18 -9.27 14.44
N SER A 19 12.26 -8.68 15.19
CA SER A 19 12.00 -7.25 15.22
C SER A 19 12.66 -6.63 16.45
N LEU A 20 13.41 -5.54 16.24
CA LEU A 20 13.97 -4.71 17.30
C LEU A 20 13.14 -3.44 17.52
N ALA A 21 11.88 -3.43 17.06
CA ALA A 21 11.04 -2.23 17.06
C ALA A 21 10.95 -1.58 18.45
N GLN A 22 10.77 -2.37 19.51
CA GLN A 22 10.69 -1.85 20.88
C GLN A 22 11.92 -1.03 21.28
N VAL A 23 13.12 -1.46 20.86
CA VAL A 23 14.38 -0.79 21.18
C VAL A 23 14.64 0.37 20.20
N ARG A 24 14.62 0.09 18.90
CA ARG A 24 15.01 1.08 17.88
C ARG A 24 13.99 2.20 17.70
N TYR A 25 12.71 1.94 17.93
CA TYR A 25 11.68 2.97 17.80
C TYR A 25 11.43 3.74 19.09
N ALA A 26 12.07 3.36 20.21
CA ALA A 26 12.08 4.20 21.40
C ALA A 26 12.79 5.54 21.13
N SER A 27 13.92 5.52 20.41
CA SER A 27 14.67 6.73 20.03
C SER A 27 14.13 7.45 18.79
N ALA A 28 13.16 6.87 18.08
CA ALA A 28 12.61 7.46 16.87
C ALA A 28 11.68 8.67 17.13
N LEU A 29 11.25 8.88 18.38
CA LEU A 29 10.38 9.99 18.78
C LEU A 29 11.18 11.29 18.93
N ARG A 30 10.54 12.43 18.63
CA ARG A 30 11.15 13.76 18.72
C ARG A 30 11.72 14.09 20.09
N ASP A 31 11.05 13.70 21.16
CA ASP A 31 11.53 13.92 22.54
C ASP A 31 12.87 13.20 22.82
N SER A 32 13.23 12.23 21.98
CA SER A 32 14.52 11.53 21.99
C SER A 32 15.46 12.00 20.85
N GLY A 33 15.14 13.10 20.17
CA GLY A 33 15.88 13.62 19.01
C GLY A 33 15.54 12.97 17.67
N GLY A 34 14.61 12.02 17.65
CA GLY A 34 14.27 11.23 16.45
C GLY A 34 13.38 11.94 15.42
N PRO A 35 13.10 11.27 14.28
CA PRO A 35 12.40 11.86 13.13
C PRO A 35 10.88 11.97 13.29
N ILE A 36 10.28 11.26 14.24
CA ILE A 36 8.82 11.19 14.43
C ILE A 36 8.36 12.29 15.39
N GLU A 37 7.62 13.26 14.87
CA GLU A 37 7.04 14.37 15.64
C GLU A 37 5.96 13.89 16.61
N ARG A 38 5.01 13.08 16.11
CA ARG A 38 3.88 12.59 16.89
C ARG A 38 3.33 11.28 16.33
N ILE A 39 2.65 10.52 17.20
CA ILE A 39 1.88 9.34 16.83
C ILE A 39 0.47 9.49 17.40
N ALA A 40 -0.53 9.66 16.53
CA ALA A 40 -1.94 9.61 16.90
C ALA A 40 -2.43 8.15 16.84
N ARG A 41 -3.35 7.77 17.73
CA ARG A 41 -3.97 6.44 17.74
C ARG A 41 -5.48 6.54 17.81
N GLN A 42 -6.15 5.66 17.07
CA GLN A 42 -7.60 5.54 17.07
C GLN A 42 -8.00 4.06 17.08
N SER A 43 -8.85 3.68 18.01
CA SER A 43 -9.46 2.34 18.06
C SER A 43 -10.71 2.30 17.20
N PHE A 44 -10.94 1.18 16.52
CA PHE A 44 -12.14 0.95 15.73
C PHE A 44 -12.49 -0.54 15.69
N VAL A 45 -13.71 -0.86 15.26
CA VAL A 45 -14.17 -2.24 15.09
C VAL A 45 -14.39 -2.49 13.59
N LEU A 46 -13.78 -3.55 13.09
CA LEU A 46 -13.95 -4.01 11.71
C LEU A 46 -14.37 -5.48 11.75
N HIS A 47 -15.59 -5.76 11.27
CA HIS A 47 -16.18 -7.10 11.27
C HIS A 47 -16.13 -7.80 12.65
N GLY A 48 -16.52 -7.08 13.70
CA GLY A 48 -16.56 -7.59 15.07
C GLY A 48 -15.19 -7.74 15.76
N ARG A 49 -14.10 -7.35 15.09
CA ARG A 49 -12.75 -7.37 15.66
C ARG A 49 -12.27 -5.97 15.97
N HIS A 50 -11.62 -5.82 17.12
CA HIS A 50 -11.01 -4.57 17.53
C HIS A 50 -9.66 -4.38 16.84
N PHE A 51 -9.47 -3.19 16.27
CA PHE A 51 -8.23 -2.75 15.66
C PHE A 51 -7.83 -1.39 16.23
N VAL A 52 -6.53 -1.13 16.19
CA VAL A 52 -5.92 0.17 16.45
C VAL A 52 -5.29 0.64 15.15
N ARG A 53 -5.65 1.83 14.70
CA ARG A 53 -4.95 2.60 13.67
C ARG A 53 -4.01 3.57 14.37
N ALA A 54 -2.75 3.58 13.96
CA ALA A 54 -1.77 4.56 14.36
C ALA A 54 -1.32 5.38 13.15
N GLU A 55 -1.12 6.67 13.37
CA GLU A 55 -0.69 7.63 12.35
C GLU A 55 0.54 8.37 12.85
N ALA A 56 1.66 8.21 12.16
CA ALA A 56 2.93 8.85 12.49
C ALA A 56 3.17 10.06 11.59
N THR A 57 3.48 11.20 12.20
CA THR A 57 3.89 12.43 11.50
C THR A 57 5.40 12.60 11.65
N LEU A 58 6.11 12.82 10.54
CA LEU A 58 7.52 13.20 10.56
C LEU A 58 7.66 14.65 10.98
N ARG A 59 8.83 15.02 11.49
CA ARG A 59 9.21 16.44 11.63
C ARG A 59 9.14 17.16 10.28
N GLU A 60 8.76 18.43 10.31
CA GLU A 60 8.51 19.20 9.08
C GLU A 60 9.75 19.38 8.19
N ASP A 61 10.94 19.48 8.78
CA ASP A 61 12.21 19.67 8.07
C ASP A 61 12.62 18.45 7.22
N LEU A 62 12.10 17.27 7.57
CA LEU A 62 12.37 16.01 6.86
C LEU A 62 11.47 15.79 5.64
N ILE A 63 10.45 16.63 5.46
CA ILE A 63 9.44 16.49 4.39
C ILE A 63 9.63 17.60 3.38
N ASP A 64 9.70 17.25 2.10
CA ASP A 64 9.59 18.24 1.04
C ASP A 64 8.14 18.36 0.59
N ARG A 65 7.55 19.53 0.80
CA ARG A 65 6.16 19.80 0.39
C ARG A 65 6.02 20.02 -1.13
N GLY A 66 7.13 20.24 -1.84
CA GLY A 66 7.17 20.38 -3.30
C GLY A 66 7.12 19.06 -4.06
N ILE A 67 7.42 17.93 -3.40
CA ILE A 67 7.41 16.61 -4.04
C ILE A 67 5.96 16.11 -4.19
N ARG A 68 5.51 15.95 -5.43
CA ARG A 68 4.17 15.41 -5.78
C ARG A 68 4.06 13.94 -5.38
N GLY A 69 2.86 13.51 -4.95
CA GLY A 69 2.57 12.09 -4.67
C GLY A 69 3.05 11.54 -3.32
N ALA A 70 3.68 12.37 -2.47
CA ALA A 70 4.21 11.93 -1.18
C ALA A 70 3.14 11.59 -0.12
N ARG A 71 1.94 12.16 -0.23
CA ARG A 71 0.85 12.00 0.75
C ARG A 71 -0.22 11.10 0.17
N LYS A 72 -0.56 10.02 0.88
CA LYS A 72 -1.68 9.17 0.48
C LYS A 72 -3.01 9.82 0.85
N PHE A 73 -3.26 10.25 2.09
CA PHE A 73 -4.60 10.79 2.46
C PHE A 73 -4.66 11.79 3.62
N SER A 74 -3.72 11.75 4.57
CA SER A 74 -3.68 12.64 5.74
C SER A 74 -2.37 13.42 5.84
N ASP A 75 -2.27 14.31 6.82
CA ASP A 75 -1.00 14.94 7.21
C ASP A 75 -0.02 13.94 7.86
N ALA A 76 -0.43 12.68 8.05
CA ALA A 76 0.47 11.62 8.50
C ALA A 76 1.37 11.15 7.36
N ASN A 77 2.63 10.87 7.70
CA ASN A 77 3.63 10.37 6.77
C ASN A 77 3.69 8.84 6.75
N GLY A 78 3.19 8.21 7.82
CA GLY A 78 3.06 6.77 7.94
C GLY A 78 1.79 6.35 8.66
N VAL A 79 1.25 5.21 8.27
CA VAL A 79 0.05 4.61 8.87
C VAL A 79 0.33 3.15 9.20
N GLY A 80 -0.18 2.69 10.33
CA GLY A 80 -0.12 1.31 10.76
C GLY A 80 -1.46 0.87 11.35
N VAL A 81 -1.88 -0.36 11.06
CA VAL A 81 -3.11 -0.93 11.60
C VAL A 81 -2.83 -2.33 12.10
N SER A 82 -3.24 -2.62 13.32
CA SER A 82 -3.09 -3.92 13.96
C SER A 82 -4.16 -4.10 15.05
N THR A 83 -4.41 -5.33 15.47
CA THR A 83 -5.20 -5.60 16.68
C THR A 83 -4.48 -5.18 17.96
N ASP A 84 -3.15 -5.00 17.87
CA ASP A 84 -2.29 -4.52 18.95
C ASP A 84 -1.83 -3.07 18.69
N GLY A 85 -2.06 -2.19 19.67
CA GLY A 85 -1.75 -0.76 19.54
C GLY A 85 -0.25 -0.40 19.50
N GLN A 86 0.62 -1.24 20.07
CA GLN A 86 2.07 -1.07 19.96
C GLN A 86 2.53 -1.46 18.55
N VAL A 87 2.07 -2.62 18.06
CA VAL A 87 2.38 -3.09 16.70
C VAL A 87 1.87 -2.09 15.65
N ALA A 88 0.67 -1.56 15.81
CA ALA A 88 0.15 -0.50 14.94
C ALA A 88 1.07 0.73 14.94
N GLY A 89 1.56 1.14 16.12
CA GLY A 89 2.53 2.23 16.26
C GLY A 89 3.83 1.96 15.51
N TYR A 90 4.42 0.76 15.67
CA TYR A 90 5.65 0.39 14.96
C TYR A 90 5.48 0.35 13.44
N MET A 91 4.34 -0.15 12.95
CA MET A 91 4.02 -0.12 11.53
C MET A 91 3.91 1.32 11.01
N ALA A 92 3.28 2.22 11.78
CA ALA A 92 3.19 3.63 11.42
C ALA A 92 4.56 4.31 11.35
N ILE A 93 5.46 4.01 12.30
CA ILE A 93 6.85 4.52 12.29
C ILE A 93 7.62 3.98 11.07
N SER A 94 7.54 2.68 10.78
CA SER A 94 8.14 2.10 9.55
C SER A 94 7.65 2.85 8.31
N SER A 95 6.34 3.05 8.16
CA SER A 95 5.76 3.73 7.01
C SER A 95 6.17 5.20 6.91
N ALA A 96 6.37 5.87 8.04
CA ALA A 96 6.89 7.24 8.08
C ALA A 96 8.38 7.28 7.69
N ILE A 97 9.20 6.33 8.15
CA ILE A 97 10.60 6.22 7.72
C ILE A 97 10.71 5.94 6.22
N GLU A 98 9.82 5.12 5.64
CA GLU A 98 9.75 4.95 4.18
C GLU A 98 9.48 6.27 3.46
N CYS A 99 8.58 7.09 4.02
CA CYS A 99 8.26 8.43 3.49
C CYS A 99 9.48 9.35 3.56
N TRP A 100 10.17 9.35 4.70
CA TRP A 100 11.40 10.13 4.88
C TRP A 100 12.48 9.72 3.88
N ALA A 101 12.73 8.42 3.73
CA ALA A 101 13.71 7.92 2.77
C ALA A 101 13.39 8.34 1.34
N TYR A 102 12.12 8.29 0.95
CA TYR A 102 11.67 8.78 -0.35
C TYR A 102 11.95 10.27 -0.56
N HIS A 103 11.58 11.13 0.40
CA HIS A 103 11.86 12.57 0.33
C HIS A 103 13.35 12.89 0.29
N TYR A 104 14.14 12.13 1.06
CA TYR A 104 15.59 12.26 1.08
C TYR A 104 16.20 11.95 -0.29
N CYS A 105 15.84 10.82 -0.90
CA CYS A 105 16.36 10.43 -2.21
C CYS A 105 16.06 11.45 -3.31
N HIS A 106 14.90 12.13 -3.25
CA HIS A 106 14.54 13.17 -4.23
C HIS A 106 15.31 14.47 -4.07
N ARG A 107 15.82 14.76 -2.86
CA ARG A 107 16.65 15.95 -2.61
C ARG A 107 18.12 15.71 -2.95
N GLU A 108 18.54 14.46 -2.96
CA GLU A 108 19.93 14.10 -3.25
C GLU A 108 20.27 14.37 -4.73
N PRO A 109 21.44 14.96 -5.03
CA PRO A 109 21.85 15.23 -6.40
C PRO A 109 22.03 13.97 -7.26
N SER A 110 22.15 12.80 -6.63
CA SER A 110 22.28 11.51 -7.31
C SER A 110 20.90 11.04 -7.79
N SER A 111 20.63 11.18 -9.09
CA SER A 111 19.38 10.74 -9.71
C SER A 111 19.09 9.24 -9.58
N SER A 112 20.10 8.43 -9.25
CA SER A 112 19.96 6.97 -9.10
C SER A 112 19.75 6.50 -7.65
N LEU A 113 19.84 7.39 -6.65
CA LEU A 113 19.65 6.98 -5.26
C LEU A 113 18.21 6.51 -5.06
N GLY A 114 18.08 5.29 -4.54
CA GLY A 114 16.79 4.63 -4.42
C GLY A 114 16.15 4.29 -5.77
N GLY A 115 16.80 4.43 -6.93
CA GLY A 115 16.20 4.07 -8.23
C GLY A 115 15.06 5.00 -8.69
N LEU A 116 15.13 6.28 -8.32
CA LEU A 116 14.12 7.29 -8.70
C LEU A 116 14.16 7.64 -10.20
N ASP A 117 15.27 7.38 -10.87
CA ASP A 117 15.42 7.43 -12.34
C ASP A 117 14.60 6.36 -13.06
N LEU A 118 14.28 5.24 -12.39
CA LEU A 118 13.49 4.14 -12.94
C LEU A 118 12.00 4.27 -12.61
N ASP A 119 11.68 4.70 -11.39
CA ASP A 119 10.31 4.92 -10.89
C ASP A 119 10.38 6.02 -9.81
N ASP A 120 9.71 7.14 -10.03
CA ASP A 120 9.75 8.31 -9.14
C ASP A 120 8.73 8.24 -7.98
N SER A 121 8.01 7.12 -7.85
CA SER A 121 6.98 6.90 -6.83
C SER A 121 7.53 6.29 -5.54
N ARG A 122 6.70 6.23 -4.49
CA ARG A 122 7.02 5.54 -3.24
C ARG A 122 6.97 4.01 -3.35
N THR A 123 6.68 3.47 -4.54
CA THR A 123 6.58 2.04 -4.77
C THR A 123 7.85 1.32 -4.37
N GLY A 124 7.67 0.17 -3.71
CA GLY A 124 8.77 -0.74 -3.40
C GLY A 124 9.59 -0.35 -2.18
N PHE A 125 9.44 0.85 -1.62
CA PHE A 125 10.11 1.22 -0.37
C PHE A 125 9.53 0.42 0.81
N ALA A 126 10.42 -0.12 1.64
CA ALA A 126 10.05 -0.73 2.91
C ALA A 126 11.08 -0.45 3.99
N ALA A 127 10.61 -0.01 5.16
CA ALA A 127 11.44 0.14 6.35
C ALA A 127 11.15 -0.99 7.34
N PHE A 128 12.19 -1.61 7.89
CA PHE A 128 12.04 -2.62 8.92
C PHE A 128 13.10 -2.46 10.02
N PRO A 129 12.70 -2.44 11.32
CA PRO A 129 13.63 -2.33 12.44
C PRO A 129 14.23 -3.70 12.78
N GLY A 130 14.81 -4.37 11.78
CA GLY A 130 15.38 -5.70 11.93
C GLY A 130 16.82 -5.68 12.42
N LEU A 131 17.27 -6.80 12.97
CA LEU A 131 18.69 -7.03 13.27
C LEU A 131 19.52 -7.04 11.98
N PHE A 132 18.96 -7.58 10.89
CA PHE A 132 19.62 -7.68 9.59
C PHE A 132 18.91 -6.84 8.53
N ARG A 133 19.69 -6.06 7.76
CA ARG A 133 19.18 -5.19 6.68
C ARG A 133 18.31 -5.94 5.67
N ARG A 134 18.61 -7.22 5.39
CA ARG A 134 17.84 -8.06 4.45
C ARG A 134 16.39 -8.33 4.88
N GLN A 135 16.01 -8.04 6.11
CA GLN A 135 14.63 -8.20 6.56
C GLN A 135 13.70 -7.16 5.92
N SER A 136 14.16 -5.93 5.66
CA SER A 136 13.36 -4.95 4.91
C SER A 136 13.20 -5.34 3.43
N ARG A 137 14.19 -6.00 2.82
CA ARG A 137 14.08 -6.58 1.46
C ARG A 137 12.84 -7.47 1.31
N LYS A 138 12.56 -8.35 2.28
CA LYS A 138 11.38 -9.25 2.22
C LYS A 138 10.06 -8.45 2.16
N VAL A 139 9.99 -7.34 2.88
CA VAL A 139 8.80 -6.47 2.91
C VAL A 139 8.69 -5.69 1.60
N ALA A 140 9.79 -5.12 1.11
CA ALA A 140 9.87 -4.42 -0.17
C ALA A 140 9.42 -5.34 -1.31
N HIS A 141 10.01 -6.53 -1.40
CA HIS A 141 9.74 -7.51 -2.45
C HIS A 141 8.26 -7.90 -2.50
N ARG A 142 7.61 -8.11 -1.34
CA ARG A 142 6.18 -8.38 -1.27
C ARG A 142 5.33 -7.23 -1.82
N LYS A 143 5.69 -5.97 -1.53
CA LYS A 143 5.00 -4.79 -2.09
C LYS A 143 5.16 -4.73 -3.62
N SER A 144 6.33 -5.11 -4.13
CA SER A 144 6.59 -5.19 -5.57
C SER A 144 5.77 -6.29 -6.25
N ILE A 145 5.66 -7.47 -5.63
CA ILE A 145 4.78 -8.55 -6.09
C ILE A 145 3.32 -8.11 -6.12
N GLU A 146 2.83 -7.52 -5.02
CA GLU A 146 1.45 -7.00 -4.92
C GLU A 146 1.12 -6.09 -6.10
N ARG A 147 2.00 -5.13 -6.37
CA ARG A 147 1.84 -4.18 -7.47
C ARG A 147 1.94 -4.87 -8.83
N HIS A 148 2.95 -5.69 -9.05
CA HIS A 148 3.16 -6.34 -10.35
C HIS A 148 1.97 -7.23 -10.72
N CYS A 149 1.49 -8.07 -9.79
CA CYS A 149 0.29 -8.87 -10.00
C CYS A 149 -0.93 -8.00 -10.33
N LEU A 150 -1.12 -6.86 -9.65
CA LEU A 150 -2.23 -5.96 -9.94
C LEU A 150 -2.13 -5.37 -11.35
N LEU A 151 -0.93 -4.95 -11.78
CA LEU A 151 -0.70 -4.36 -13.10
C LEU A 151 -0.89 -5.39 -14.23
N GLU A 152 -0.32 -6.59 -14.07
CA GLU A 152 -0.47 -7.69 -15.04
C GLU A 152 -1.92 -8.18 -15.09
N TRP A 153 -2.58 -8.29 -13.93
CA TRP A 153 -4.02 -8.56 -13.89
C TRP A 153 -4.79 -7.48 -14.62
N TRP A 154 -4.57 -6.19 -14.35
CA TRP A 154 -5.29 -5.10 -15.03
C TRP A 154 -5.11 -5.13 -16.55
N ARG A 155 -3.94 -5.54 -17.04
CA ARG A 155 -3.63 -5.60 -18.47
C ARG A 155 -4.29 -6.72 -19.25
N GLY A 156 -4.73 -7.79 -18.60
CA GLY A 156 -5.11 -8.99 -19.35
C GLY A 156 -4.33 -10.25 -19.02
N ALA A 157 -3.24 -10.14 -18.27
CA ALA A 157 -2.18 -11.15 -18.33
C ALA A 157 -2.29 -12.24 -17.27
N LEU A 158 -3.03 -11.97 -16.19
CA LEU A 158 -3.27 -12.92 -15.10
C LEU A 158 -4.76 -13.24 -15.00
N GLU A 159 -5.04 -14.50 -14.68
CA GLU A 159 -6.37 -14.96 -14.30
C GLU A 159 -6.71 -14.53 -12.87
N HIS A 160 -7.97 -14.77 -12.50
CA HIS A 160 -8.46 -14.54 -11.16
C HIS A 160 -9.57 -15.51 -10.80
N HIS A 161 -9.79 -15.68 -9.50
CA HIS A 161 -10.84 -16.52 -8.95
C HIS A 161 -11.69 -15.74 -7.97
N PHE A 162 -13.01 -15.80 -8.13
CA PHE A 162 -13.93 -15.21 -7.16
C PHE A 162 -13.85 -15.95 -5.83
N LEU A 163 -13.64 -15.18 -4.77
CA LEU A 163 -13.69 -15.70 -3.41
C LEU A 163 -15.15 -15.80 -2.98
N ARG A 164 -15.51 -16.94 -2.39
CA ARG A 164 -16.84 -17.16 -1.83
C ARG A 164 -16.95 -16.45 -0.48
N ASP A 165 -18.01 -15.67 -0.33
CA ASP A 165 -18.43 -15.03 0.92
C ASP A 165 -17.28 -14.35 1.70
N PRO A 166 -16.51 -13.43 1.09
CA PRO A 166 -15.37 -12.80 1.79
C PRO A 166 -15.85 -12.04 3.04
N GLN A 167 -16.97 -11.31 2.92
CA GLN A 167 -17.78 -10.67 3.98
C GLN A 167 -19.12 -10.19 3.37
N PRO A 168 -20.17 -9.93 4.18
CA PRO A 168 -21.41 -9.34 3.68
C PRO A 168 -21.17 -8.01 2.95
N GLY A 169 -21.71 -7.88 1.73
CA GLY A 169 -21.61 -6.67 0.91
C GLY A 169 -20.25 -6.41 0.27
N ILE A 170 -19.26 -7.30 0.46
CA ILE A 170 -17.93 -7.20 -0.14
C ILE A 170 -17.81 -8.30 -1.20
N ARG A 171 -17.31 -7.93 -2.37
CA ARG A 171 -16.88 -8.88 -3.39
C ARG A 171 -15.36 -8.94 -3.39
N ALA A 172 -14.81 -10.09 -3.74
CA ALA A 172 -13.37 -10.27 -3.76
C ALA A 172 -12.96 -11.27 -4.82
N ILE A 173 -11.77 -11.05 -5.37
CA ILE A 173 -11.05 -12.00 -6.21
C ILE A 173 -9.68 -12.28 -5.61
N GLN A 174 -9.18 -13.48 -5.82
CA GLN A 174 -7.77 -13.81 -5.73
C GLN A 174 -7.18 -13.73 -7.14
N ILE A 175 -6.09 -12.98 -7.28
CA ILE A 175 -5.34 -12.86 -8.53
C ILE A 175 -4.29 -13.97 -8.55
N ASP A 176 -4.16 -14.66 -9.67
CA ASP A 176 -3.14 -15.69 -9.83
C ASP A 176 -1.74 -15.09 -9.75
N ASN A 177 -0.89 -15.67 -8.91
CA ASN A 177 0.46 -15.17 -8.67
C ASN A 177 1.50 -16.25 -9.00
N PRO A 178 1.97 -16.35 -10.24
CA PRO A 178 3.00 -17.31 -10.62
C PRO A 178 4.41 -16.92 -10.14
N PHE A 179 4.59 -15.71 -9.58
CA PHE A 179 5.91 -15.14 -9.30
C PHE A 179 6.39 -15.41 -7.87
N SER A 180 5.51 -15.84 -6.98
CA SER A 180 5.84 -16.09 -5.57
C SER A 180 4.81 -16.95 -4.86
N ALA A 181 5.13 -17.38 -3.64
CA ALA A 181 4.19 -18.06 -2.75
C ALA A 181 3.23 -17.10 -1.99
N HIS A 182 3.10 -15.84 -2.43
CA HIS A 182 2.19 -14.88 -1.80
C HIS A 182 0.81 -14.89 -2.48
N ASP A 183 -0.24 -14.80 -1.67
CA ASP A 183 -1.60 -14.61 -2.19
C ASP A 183 -1.86 -13.12 -2.41
N VAL A 184 -2.38 -12.75 -3.58
CA VAL A 184 -2.78 -11.38 -3.91
C VAL A 184 -4.29 -11.34 -4.07
N VAL A 185 -4.95 -10.44 -3.34
CA VAL A 185 -6.41 -10.28 -3.39
C VAL A 185 -6.79 -8.86 -3.74
N LEU A 186 -7.95 -8.73 -4.37
CA LEU A 186 -8.60 -7.47 -4.67
C LEU A 186 -10.04 -7.54 -4.17
N LEU A 187 -10.42 -6.57 -3.34
CA LEU A 187 -11.73 -6.44 -2.72
C LEU A 187 -12.40 -5.18 -3.23
N TRP A 188 -13.72 -5.22 -3.37
CA TRP A 188 -14.51 -4.03 -3.63
C TRP A 188 -15.89 -4.13 -3.01
N ARG A 189 -16.45 -2.98 -2.66
CA ARG A 189 -17.85 -2.86 -2.26
C ARG A 189 -18.67 -2.35 -3.42
N ALA A 190 -19.66 -3.13 -3.81
CA ALA A 190 -20.66 -2.67 -4.77
C ALA A 190 -21.61 -1.71 -4.06
N GLY A 191 -21.36 -0.41 -4.19
CA GLY A 191 -22.27 0.65 -3.75
C GLY A 191 -23.46 0.82 -4.70
N THR A 192 -24.54 1.40 -4.21
CA THR A 192 -25.71 1.77 -5.04
C THR A 192 -25.52 3.11 -5.73
N ARG A 193 -24.58 3.94 -5.25
CA ARG A 193 -24.21 5.24 -5.83
C ARG A 193 -22.73 5.26 -6.25
N SER A 194 -22.39 6.08 -7.24
CA SER A 194 -21.02 6.27 -7.76
C SER A 194 -20.05 6.94 -6.76
N SER A 195 -20.50 7.39 -5.60
CA SER A 195 -19.63 7.86 -4.51
C SER A 195 -19.36 6.77 -3.46
N GLU A 196 -19.90 5.57 -3.64
CA GLU A 196 -19.91 4.50 -2.63
C GLU A 196 -19.06 3.28 -3.03
N GLN A 197 -18.40 3.35 -4.19
CA GLN A 197 -17.58 2.26 -4.70
C GLN A 197 -16.14 2.45 -4.26
N ALA A 198 -15.68 1.53 -3.42
CA ALA A 198 -14.33 1.50 -2.90
C ALA A 198 -13.68 0.18 -3.26
N TYR A 199 -12.37 0.23 -3.48
CA TYR A 199 -11.55 -0.93 -3.78
C TYR A 199 -10.31 -0.91 -2.91
N ALA A 200 -9.82 -2.09 -2.60
CA ALA A 200 -8.53 -2.27 -1.99
C ALA A 200 -7.93 -3.59 -2.45
N TYR A 201 -6.62 -3.70 -2.34
CA TYR A 201 -5.87 -4.87 -2.72
C TYR A 201 -4.70 -5.05 -1.75
N ALA A 202 -4.29 -6.30 -1.56
CA ALA A 202 -3.15 -6.60 -0.71
C ALA A 202 -2.54 -7.95 -1.08
N ALA A 203 -1.24 -8.08 -0.85
CA ALA A 203 -0.52 -9.34 -0.88
C ALA A 203 -0.24 -9.86 0.54
N GLY A 204 -0.49 -11.14 0.77
CA GLY A 204 -0.26 -11.83 2.05
C GLY A 204 0.66 -13.03 1.90
N SER A 205 1.25 -13.49 3.00
CA SER A 205 1.93 -14.79 3.03
C SER A 205 0.97 -15.98 2.95
N ASN A 206 -0.34 -15.70 3.06
CA ASN A 206 -1.44 -16.60 2.79
C ASN A 206 -2.72 -15.76 2.54
N LEU A 207 -3.76 -16.41 2.03
CA LEU A 207 -5.01 -15.79 1.62
C LEU A 207 -5.69 -15.02 2.76
N ASN A 208 -5.71 -15.59 3.96
CA ASN A 208 -6.32 -14.95 5.13
C ASN A 208 -5.63 -13.61 5.47
N ARG A 209 -4.30 -13.58 5.45
CA ARG A 209 -3.53 -12.34 5.69
C ARG A 209 -3.71 -11.32 4.56
N ALA A 210 -3.81 -11.77 3.32
CA ALA A 210 -4.08 -10.89 2.17
C ALA A 210 -5.47 -10.25 2.33
N LEU A 211 -6.50 -11.05 2.62
CA LEU A 211 -7.87 -10.60 2.86
C LEU A 211 -7.99 -9.59 3.99
N TRP A 212 -7.43 -9.87 5.17
CA TRP A 212 -7.52 -8.94 6.30
C TRP A 212 -6.82 -7.61 6.04
N ARG A 213 -5.67 -7.64 5.35
CA ARG A 213 -4.99 -6.40 4.94
C ARG A 213 -5.84 -5.60 3.96
N ALA A 214 -6.36 -6.27 2.93
CA ALA A 214 -7.23 -5.60 1.96
C ALA A 214 -8.53 -5.07 2.57
N LEU A 215 -9.11 -5.75 3.58
CA LEU A 215 -10.30 -5.27 4.30
C LEU A 215 -10.02 -3.98 5.08
N VAL A 216 -8.87 -3.92 5.76
CA VAL A 216 -8.42 -2.73 6.49
C VAL A 216 -8.18 -1.55 5.53
N ASP A 217 -7.54 -1.84 4.39
CA ASP A 217 -7.28 -0.83 3.36
C ASP A 217 -8.58 -0.38 2.69
N LEU A 218 -9.56 -1.29 2.50
CA LEU A 218 -10.88 -0.97 1.95
C LEU A 218 -11.64 0.00 2.85
N ASP A 219 -11.71 -0.29 4.16
CA ASP A 219 -12.34 0.61 5.13
C ASP A 219 -11.62 1.98 5.18
N THR A 220 -10.29 2.00 5.04
CA THR A 220 -9.52 3.24 4.95
C THR A 220 -9.89 4.04 3.70
N VAL A 221 -9.93 3.40 2.53
CA VAL A 221 -10.32 4.02 1.26
C VAL A 221 -11.76 4.54 1.33
N GLU A 222 -12.69 3.80 1.91
CA GLU A 222 -14.09 4.23 2.08
C GLU A 222 -14.22 5.51 2.90
N ARG A 223 -13.49 5.61 4.02
CA ARG A 223 -13.50 6.82 4.86
C ARG A 223 -12.94 8.02 4.11
N GLU A 224 -11.88 7.81 3.33
CA GLU A 224 -11.26 8.88 2.56
C GLU A 224 -12.15 9.35 1.40
N LEU A 225 -12.76 8.42 0.66
CA LEU A 225 -13.74 8.76 -0.37
C LEU A 225 -14.92 9.55 0.21
N LYS A 226 -15.46 9.13 1.37
CA LYS A 226 -16.51 9.90 2.07
C LYS A 226 -16.04 11.31 2.42
N ARG A 227 -14.83 11.46 2.95
CA ARG A 227 -14.26 12.77 3.29
C ARG A 227 -14.08 13.67 2.06
N ILE A 228 -13.62 13.10 0.96
CA ILE A 228 -13.42 13.79 -0.32
C ILE A 228 -14.78 14.22 -0.90
N CYS A 229 -15.74 13.31 -1.01
CA CYS A 229 -17.06 13.58 -1.60
C CYS A 229 -17.90 14.57 -0.78
N VAL A 230 -17.70 14.66 0.55
CA VAL A 230 -18.36 15.69 1.38
C VAL A 230 -17.79 17.09 1.10
N LYS A 231 -16.48 17.19 0.86
CA LYS A 231 -15.82 18.49 0.60
C LYS A 231 -16.01 18.98 -0.83
N ASP A 232 -16.15 18.04 -1.77
CA ASP A 232 -16.27 18.30 -3.20
C ASP A 232 -17.32 17.32 -3.75
N PRO A 233 -18.62 17.68 -3.76
CA PRO A 233 -19.69 16.80 -4.19
C PRO A 233 -19.60 16.57 -5.69
N LEU A 234 -18.73 15.60 -6.07
CA LEU A 234 -18.52 15.06 -7.41
C LEU A 234 -18.81 16.06 -8.54
N LYS A 235 -18.22 17.26 -8.48
CA LYS A 235 -17.99 17.99 -9.72
C LYS A 235 -16.92 17.20 -10.44
N VAL A 236 -17.40 16.34 -11.34
CA VAL A 236 -16.62 15.60 -12.32
C VAL A 236 -16.04 16.61 -13.31
N ASP A 237 -15.14 17.46 -12.82
CA ASP A 237 -14.34 18.33 -13.64
C ASP A 237 -13.00 17.61 -13.83
N TYR A 238 -12.97 16.70 -14.80
CA TYR A 238 -11.85 15.84 -15.18
C TYR A 238 -10.61 16.62 -15.68
N GLY A 239 -10.49 17.91 -15.35
CA GLY A 239 -9.35 18.74 -15.76
C GLY A 239 -8.90 19.83 -14.76
N ALA A 240 -9.63 20.10 -13.66
CA ALA A 240 -9.47 21.41 -13.00
C ALA A 240 -8.86 21.43 -11.59
N SER A 241 -8.84 20.34 -10.81
CA SER A 241 -8.14 20.38 -9.50
C SER A 241 -6.67 19.97 -9.64
N ARG A 242 -5.85 20.89 -10.13
CA ARG A 242 -4.36 20.81 -10.19
C ARG A 242 -3.67 20.47 -8.85
N GLN A 243 -4.44 20.28 -7.77
CA GLN A 243 -3.99 20.07 -6.39
C GLN A 243 -4.21 18.62 -5.89
N SER A 244 -4.94 17.76 -6.60
CA SER A 244 -5.16 16.36 -6.17
C SER A 244 -4.05 15.42 -6.67
N SER A 245 -3.59 14.52 -5.81
CA SER A 245 -2.55 13.54 -6.15
C SER A 245 -3.05 12.52 -7.18
N LEU A 246 -2.16 11.92 -7.98
CA LEU A 246 -2.57 10.88 -8.96
C LEU A 246 -3.30 9.70 -8.30
N VAL A 247 -2.89 9.33 -7.08
CA VAL A 247 -3.55 8.33 -6.23
C VAL A 247 -5.01 8.72 -5.98
N GLU A 248 -5.24 9.95 -5.54
CA GLU A 248 -6.58 10.46 -5.28
C GLU A 248 -7.43 10.54 -6.54
N ARG A 249 -6.85 10.99 -7.66
CA ARG A 249 -7.56 11.07 -8.94
C ARG A 249 -7.98 9.69 -9.45
N ARG A 250 -7.10 8.69 -9.37
CA ARG A 250 -7.43 7.30 -9.71
C ARG A 250 -8.51 6.72 -8.81
N MET A 251 -8.44 6.98 -7.50
CA MET A 251 -9.50 6.57 -6.58
C MET A 251 -10.85 7.16 -6.98
N ARG A 252 -10.91 8.48 -7.24
CA ARG A 252 -12.14 9.13 -7.71
C ARG A 252 -12.64 8.54 -9.03
N TYR A 253 -11.73 8.30 -9.98
CA TYR A 253 -12.06 7.69 -11.27
C TYR A 253 -12.69 6.31 -11.09
N PHE A 254 -12.05 5.41 -10.34
CA PHE A 254 -12.56 4.04 -10.15
C PHE A 254 -13.79 3.94 -9.26
N SER A 255 -14.03 4.94 -8.40
CA SER A 255 -15.32 5.08 -7.70
C SER A 255 -16.45 5.50 -8.64
N SER A 256 -16.17 6.21 -9.73
CA SER A 256 -17.19 6.66 -10.69
C SER A 256 -17.85 5.50 -11.45
N THR A 257 -19.03 5.77 -12.03
CA THR A 257 -19.73 4.82 -12.90
C THR A 257 -18.87 4.34 -14.08
N GLU A 258 -18.08 5.25 -14.67
CA GLU A 258 -17.22 4.92 -15.81
C GLU A 258 -16.05 4.01 -15.40
N GLY A 259 -15.37 4.35 -14.30
CA GLY A 259 -14.26 3.54 -13.80
C GLY A 259 -14.70 2.16 -13.33
N MET A 260 -15.87 2.06 -12.68
CA MET A 260 -16.46 0.76 -12.33
C MET A 260 -16.85 -0.05 -13.55
N ARG A 261 -17.40 0.56 -14.61
CA ARG A 261 -17.66 -0.15 -15.87
C ARG A 261 -16.37 -0.77 -16.40
N LYS A 262 -15.28 -0.01 -16.48
CA LYS A 262 -13.96 -0.53 -16.91
C LYS A 262 -13.46 -1.65 -16.00
N PHE A 263 -13.65 -1.51 -14.69
CA PHE A 263 -13.27 -2.54 -13.73
C PHE A 263 -14.07 -3.84 -13.92
N LEU A 264 -15.39 -3.74 -14.10
CA LEU A 264 -16.26 -4.90 -14.33
C LEU A 264 -15.93 -5.61 -15.65
N GLU A 265 -15.63 -4.85 -16.71
CA GLU A 265 -15.12 -5.40 -17.98
C GLU A 265 -13.81 -6.17 -17.79
N ARG A 266 -13.04 -5.85 -16.74
CA ARG A 266 -11.81 -6.57 -16.42
C ARG A 266 -12.05 -7.87 -15.64
N LEU A 267 -13.20 -8.00 -14.97
CA LEU A 267 -13.61 -9.24 -14.31
C LEU A 267 -14.16 -10.28 -15.28
N GLU A 268 -14.38 -9.92 -16.55
CA GLU A 268 -14.75 -10.90 -17.57
C GLU A 268 -13.64 -11.96 -17.71
N PRO A 269 -14.01 -13.26 -17.77
CA PRO A 269 -13.03 -14.33 -17.90
C PRO A 269 -12.14 -14.20 -19.13
N GLY A 270 -10.89 -14.66 -19.01
CA GLY A 270 -9.97 -14.82 -20.12
C GLY A 270 -8.68 -14.02 -19.97
N VAL A 271 -7.57 -14.71 -20.20
CA VAL A 271 -6.25 -14.11 -20.40
C VAL A 271 -6.23 -13.46 -21.79
N ARG A 272 -5.99 -12.14 -21.83
CA ARG A 272 -5.97 -11.34 -23.07
C ARG A 272 -4.56 -11.15 -23.62
N CYS A 273 -3.53 -11.36 -22.80
CA CYS A 273 -2.12 -11.24 -23.19
C CYS A 273 -1.21 -12.11 -22.32
N VAL A 274 0.05 -12.27 -22.70
CA VAL A 274 1.03 -13.03 -21.91
C VAL A 274 1.54 -12.18 -20.74
N ALA A 275 1.57 -12.78 -19.54
CA ALA A 275 2.17 -12.16 -18.36
C ALA A 275 3.66 -11.92 -18.56
N ARG A 276 4.13 -10.72 -18.21
CA ARG A 276 5.57 -10.44 -18.26
C ARG A 276 6.30 -11.13 -17.12
N GLU A 277 7.59 -11.36 -17.33
CA GLU A 277 8.46 -11.86 -16.28
C GLU A 277 8.58 -10.84 -15.14
N PHE A 278 8.65 -11.35 -13.92
CA PHE A 278 8.94 -10.56 -12.73
C PHE A 278 10.43 -10.19 -12.72
N ASP A 279 10.79 -9.15 -13.49
CA ASP A 279 12.16 -8.67 -13.60
C ASP A 279 12.44 -7.54 -12.61
N LEU A 280 13.26 -7.79 -11.59
CA LEU A 280 13.65 -6.78 -10.61
C LEU A 280 14.71 -5.84 -11.19
N SER A 281 14.28 -4.66 -11.63
CA SER A 281 15.17 -3.61 -12.14
C SER A 281 15.93 -2.87 -11.03
N TYR A 282 15.42 -2.89 -9.80
CA TYR A 282 16.08 -2.34 -8.62
C TYR A 282 15.83 -3.24 -7.42
N ASP A 283 16.87 -3.59 -6.65
CA ASP A 283 16.76 -4.42 -5.45
C ASP A 283 17.93 -4.13 -4.50
N CYS A 284 17.86 -2.97 -3.85
CA CYS A 284 18.95 -2.47 -3.04
C CYS A 284 18.47 -1.91 -1.70
N ALA A 285 19.36 -1.98 -0.69
CA ALA A 285 19.23 -1.16 0.50
C ALA A 285 19.33 0.32 0.10
N VAL A 286 18.51 1.15 0.73
CA VAL A 286 18.59 2.61 0.58
C VAL A 286 19.31 3.15 1.80
N PRO A 287 20.58 3.58 1.67
CA PRO A 287 21.33 4.16 2.78
C PRO A 287 20.81 5.56 3.10
N GLY A 288 20.84 5.94 4.38
CA GLY A 288 20.49 7.29 4.80
C GLY A 288 20.39 7.43 6.32
N PRO A 289 20.01 8.62 6.81
CA PRO A 289 20.03 8.92 8.24
C PRO A 289 19.05 8.07 9.08
N TRP A 290 18.10 7.39 8.44
CA TRP A 290 17.19 6.45 9.11
C TRP A 290 17.85 5.15 9.58
N ASP A 291 19.08 4.84 9.13
CA ASP A 291 19.77 3.57 9.43
C ASP A 291 19.96 3.34 10.95
N GLU A 292 19.88 4.41 11.76
CA GLU A 292 19.85 4.33 13.23
C GLU A 292 18.58 3.61 13.75
N TYR A 293 17.44 3.83 13.10
CA TYR A 293 16.13 3.35 13.56
C TYR A 293 15.65 2.11 12.80
N ALA A 294 15.90 2.05 11.49
CA ALA A 294 15.46 0.96 10.64
C ALA A 294 16.29 0.87 9.37
N SER A 295 16.36 -0.33 8.79
CA SER A 295 16.90 -0.47 7.44
C SER A 295 15.80 -0.21 6.42
N VAL A 296 16.09 0.61 5.41
CA VAL A 296 15.20 0.83 4.27
C VAL A 296 15.71 0.03 3.07
N TRP A 297 14.80 -0.62 2.37
CA TRP A 297 15.07 -1.32 1.13
C TRP A 297 14.08 -0.87 0.07
N ARG A 298 14.51 -0.81 -1.19
CA ARG A 298 13.59 -0.60 -2.31
C ARG A 298 13.72 -1.75 -3.29
N THR A 299 12.57 -2.26 -3.73
CA THR A 299 12.49 -3.18 -4.87
C THR A 299 11.60 -2.60 -5.96
N LEU A 300 12.08 -2.55 -7.19
CA LEU A 300 11.31 -2.15 -8.36
C LEU A 300 11.30 -3.31 -9.35
N VAL A 301 10.11 -3.58 -9.88
CA VAL A 301 9.95 -4.45 -11.03
C VAL A 301 10.01 -3.55 -12.26
N ARG A 302 10.66 -4.01 -13.33
CA ARG A 302 10.66 -3.30 -14.60
C ARG A 302 9.22 -2.95 -14.96
N PRO A 303 8.93 -1.68 -15.29
CA PRO A 303 7.56 -1.25 -15.52
C PRO A 303 6.92 -2.06 -16.64
N VAL A 304 5.69 -2.49 -16.35
CA VAL A 304 4.94 -3.33 -17.26
C VAL A 304 4.52 -2.55 -18.52
N ASP A 305 4.46 -1.22 -18.51
CA ASP A 305 4.45 -0.35 -19.70
C ASP A 305 4.82 1.07 -19.28
N ALA A 306 5.29 1.90 -20.21
CA ALA A 306 5.42 3.35 -19.96
C ALA A 306 4.05 3.97 -19.55
N GLU A 307 2.95 3.40 -20.05
CA GLU A 307 1.59 3.80 -19.69
C GLU A 307 1.23 3.51 -18.22
N ALA A 308 1.83 2.50 -17.59
CA ALA A 308 1.61 2.21 -16.17
C ALA A 308 2.28 3.26 -15.26
N ILE A 309 3.24 4.03 -15.78
CA ILE A 309 3.87 5.15 -15.07
C ILE A 309 3.27 6.49 -15.50
N ALA A 310 2.62 6.56 -16.66
CA ALA A 310 1.97 7.77 -17.14
C ALA A 310 0.92 8.31 -16.13
N GLU A 311 0.74 9.62 -16.10
CA GLU A 311 -0.24 10.33 -15.25
C GLU A 311 -1.71 10.08 -15.66
N ARG A 312 -2.05 8.86 -16.06
CA ARG A 312 -3.39 8.42 -16.45
C ARG A 312 -4.21 7.99 -15.25
N GLU A 313 -5.43 8.49 -15.17
CA GLU A 313 -6.39 8.19 -14.09
C GLU A 313 -7.12 6.85 -14.30
N ASP A 314 -7.12 6.32 -15.52
CA ASP A 314 -7.87 5.12 -15.89
C ASP A 314 -7.05 3.82 -15.80
N PHE A 315 -5.95 3.85 -15.04
CA PHE A 315 -5.13 2.68 -14.75
C PHE A 315 -5.36 2.23 -13.29
N PHE A 316 -5.78 0.97 -13.08
CA PHE A 316 -6.22 0.48 -11.77
C PHE A 316 -5.04 0.18 -10.82
N TYR A 317 -4.52 1.23 -10.16
CA TYR A 317 -3.67 1.14 -8.96
C TYR A 317 -3.56 2.49 -8.24
N TRP A 318 -3.38 2.50 -6.92
CA TRP A 318 -3.12 3.72 -6.13
C TRP A 318 -2.49 3.45 -4.75
#